data_AF-A0A3B0XK15-F1
#
_entry.id   AF-A0A3B0XK15-F1
#
_cell.length_a   1.000
_cell.length_b   1.000
_cell.length_c   1.000
_cell.angle_alpha   90.00
_cell.angle_beta   90.00
_cell.angle_gamma   90.00
#
_symmetry.space_group_name_H-M   'P 1'
#
loop_
_entity.id
_entity.type
_entity.pdbx_description
1 polymer ?
#
loop_
_entity_poly.entity_id
_entity_poly.type
_entity_poly.pdbx_seq_one_letter_code
_entity_poly.pdbx_strand_id
1 'polypeptide(L)'
;MRQYKIFHTPEELGRLARSGRESQKLGLRAAAPQANVGPRFLSEFERGKPTAEFAKVLSAVHAAGLDLAVVKRPATKATHPGKTSSFSKLLNTEFPYDWSNSQMSEKVFICKVLKAGRFNDVLKTVAWFGFDGVSNELPCLEDAATCERIISMLLRIQKGMLLACYQKPLSR
;
A
#
# COMPACT_ATOMS: atom_id res chain seq x y z
N MET A 1 -2.23 0.68 -27.50
CA MET A 1 -1.89 0.25 -26.12
C MET A 1 -1.79 -1.26 -26.09
N ARG A 2 -0.71 -1.84 -25.58
CA ARG A 2 -0.67 -3.30 -25.33
C ARG A 2 -1.62 -3.61 -24.18
N GLN A 3 -2.66 -4.38 -24.43
CA GLN A 3 -3.53 -4.90 -23.37
C GLN A 3 -2.81 -6.08 -22.70
N TYR A 4 -2.77 -6.09 -21.36
CA TYR A 4 -2.22 -7.19 -20.57
C TYR A 4 -3.28 -7.71 -19.60
N LYS A 5 -3.16 -8.97 -19.20
CA LYS A 5 -4.03 -9.60 -18.21
C LYS A 5 -3.19 -10.01 -17.00
N ILE A 6 -3.63 -9.62 -15.81
CA ILE A 6 -3.03 -10.07 -14.55
C ILE A 6 -3.54 -11.47 -14.24
N PHE A 7 -2.63 -12.35 -13.82
CA PHE A 7 -2.95 -13.68 -13.30
C PHE A 7 -2.18 -13.90 -11.99
N HIS A 8 -2.71 -14.78 -11.15
CA HIS A 8 -2.19 -15.07 -9.81
C HIS A 8 -1.93 -16.55 -9.58
N THR A 9 -2.43 -17.44 -10.44
CA THR A 9 -2.24 -18.88 -10.29
C THR A 9 -1.68 -19.54 -11.57
N PRO A 10 -1.03 -20.72 -11.45
CA PRO A 10 -0.57 -21.49 -12.61
C PRO A 10 -1.70 -21.86 -13.58
N GLU A 11 -2.90 -22.16 -13.09
CA GLU A 11 -4.07 -22.52 -13.91
C GLU A 11 -4.56 -21.33 -14.75
N GLU A 12 -4.49 -20.12 -14.22
CA GLU A 12 -4.82 -18.91 -14.96
C GLU A 12 -3.84 -18.67 -16.11
N LEU A 13 -2.54 -18.80 -15.85
CA LEU A 13 -1.51 -18.71 -16.88
C LEU A 13 -1.66 -19.83 -17.93
N GLY A 14 -1.89 -21.07 -17.49
CA GLY A 14 -2.09 -22.22 -18.36
C GLY A 14 -3.30 -22.05 -19.30
N ARG A 15 -4.42 -21.53 -18.78
CA ARG A 15 -5.60 -21.18 -19.60
C ARG A 15 -5.29 -20.09 -20.62
N LEU A 16 -4.52 -19.06 -20.24
CA LEU A 16 -4.13 -18.00 -21.18
C LEU A 16 -3.27 -18.56 -22.32
N ALA A 17 -2.26 -19.36 -21.99
CA ALA A 17 -1.42 -20.02 -22.98
C ALA A 17 -2.23 -20.94 -23.91
N ARG A 18 -3.18 -21.71 -23.35
CA ARG A 18 -4.10 -22.55 -24.13
C ARG A 18 -4.93 -21.74 -25.11
N SER A 19 -5.54 -20.63 -24.66
CA SER A 19 -6.31 -19.75 -25.53
C SER A 19 -5.45 -19.12 -26.62
N GLY A 20 -4.22 -18.70 -26.29
CA GLY A 20 -3.24 -18.21 -27.27
C GLY A 20 -2.94 -19.25 -28.34
N ARG A 21 -2.60 -20.48 -27.93
CA ARG A 21 -2.38 -21.60 -28.86
C ARG A 21 -3.60 -21.90 -29.73
N GLU A 22 -4.80 -21.97 -29.15
CA GLU A 22 -6.04 -22.25 -29.87
C GLU A 22 -6.40 -21.14 -30.87
N SER A 23 -6.08 -19.88 -30.57
CA SER A 23 -6.26 -18.76 -31.50
C SER A 23 -5.39 -18.89 -32.76
N GLN A 24 -4.25 -19.59 -32.65
CA GLN A 24 -3.38 -19.93 -33.76
C GLN A 24 -3.83 -21.22 -34.49
N LYS A 25 -4.93 -21.84 -34.07
CA LYS A 25 -5.46 -23.12 -34.60
C LYS A 25 -4.49 -24.30 -34.48
N LEU A 26 -3.57 -24.26 -33.52
CA LEU A 26 -2.59 -25.32 -33.30
C LEU A 26 -3.07 -26.31 -32.23
N GLY A 27 -2.98 -27.60 -32.53
CA GLY A 27 -3.10 -28.65 -31.53
C GLY A 27 -1.81 -28.83 -30.71
N LEU A 28 -1.90 -29.55 -29.58
CA LEU A 28 -0.77 -29.78 -28.68
C LEU A 28 0.47 -30.38 -29.38
N ARG A 29 0.26 -31.36 -30.27
CA ARG A 29 1.37 -32.02 -31.00
C ARG A 29 2.09 -31.09 -31.97
N ALA A 30 1.36 -30.14 -32.57
CA ALA A 30 1.93 -29.18 -33.52
C ALA A 30 2.61 -28.00 -32.82
N ALA A 31 2.08 -27.56 -31.66
CA ALA A 31 2.60 -26.44 -30.90
C ALA A 31 3.82 -26.81 -30.03
N ALA A 32 3.87 -28.01 -29.47
CA ALA A 32 4.93 -28.39 -28.53
C ALA A 32 6.37 -28.28 -29.09
N PRO A 33 6.66 -28.67 -30.35
CA PRO A 33 7.98 -28.46 -30.96
C PRO A 33 8.37 -26.99 -31.09
N GLN A 34 7.39 -26.09 -31.35
CA GLN A 34 7.65 -24.64 -31.47
C GLN A 34 8.09 -24.04 -30.14
N ALA A 35 7.65 -24.63 -29.03
CA ALA A 35 8.06 -24.30 -27.68
C ALA A 35 9.29 -25.11 -27.19
N ASN A 36 9.89 -25.97 -28.02
CA ASN A 36 10.96 -26.90 -27.62
C ASN A 36 10.61 -27.73 -26.37
N VAL A 37 9.37 -28.20 -26.27
CA VAL A 37 8.86 -29.03 -25.17
C VAL A 37 8.11 -30.26 -25.70
N GLY A 38 7.89 -31.24 -24.82
CA GLY A 38 7.03 -32.39 -25.14
C GLY A 38 5.53 -32.04 -25.07
N PRO A 39 4.66 -32.71 -25.86
CA PRO A 39 3.20 -32.50 -25.79
C PRO A 39 2.60 -32.75 -24.39
N ARG A 40 3.18 -33.70 -23.62
CA ARG A 40 2.80 -33.96 -22.23
C ARG A 40 3.07 -32.75 -21.35
N PHE A 41 4.25 -32.15 -21.46
CA PHE A 41 4.60 -30.94 -20.71
C PHE A 41 3.62 -29.82 -21.05
N LEU A 42 3.41 -29.53 -22.34
CA LEU A 42 2.52 -28.46 -22.78
C LEU A 42 1.09 -28.67 -22.24
N SER A 43 0.61 -29.92 -22.28
CA SER A 43 -0.70 -30.28 -21.76
C SER A 43 -0.82 -30.16 -20.24
N GLU A 44 0.20 -30.56 -19.48
CA GLU A 44 0.23 -30.40 -18.02
C GLU A 44 0.33 -28.92 -17.61
N PHE A 45 1.16 -28.15 -18.31
CA PHE A 45 1.28 -26.70 -18.12
C PHE A 45 -0.05 -25.98 -18.39
N GLU A 46 -0.71 -26.26 -19.51
CA GLU A 46 -2.01 -25.64 -19.84
C GLU A 46 -3.12 -25.99 -18.84
N ARG A 47 -3.00 -27.12 -18.13
CA ARG A 47 -3.88 -27.49 -17.02
C ARG A 47 -3.51 -26.82 -15.69
N GLY A 48 -2.41 -26.07 -15.64
CA GLY A 48 -1.95 -25.36 -14.45
C GLY A 48 -1.05 -26.18 -13.53
N LYS A 49 -0.20 -27.05 -14.06
CA LYS A 49 0.76 -27.80 -13.22
C LYS A 49 1.58 -26.82 -12.33
N PRO A 50 1.49 -26.91 -11.00
CA PRO A 50 2.15 -25.96 -10.10
C PRO A 50 3.67 -26.10 -10.10
N THR A 51 4.18 -27.27 -10.49
CA THR A 51 5.60 -27.61 -10.55
C THR A 51 6.15 -27.58 -11.99
N ALA A 52 5.51 -26.86 -12.90
CA ALA A 52 6.02 -26.70 -14.25
C ALA A 52 7.34 -25.90 -14.22
N GLU A 53 8.35 -26.42 -14.92
CA GLU A 53 9.66 -25.78 -14.99
C GLU A 53 9.57 -24.41 -15.68
N PHE A 54 10.02 -23.36 -14.99
CA PHE A 54 9.80 -21.97 -15.42
C PHE A 54 10.36 -21.66 -16.82
N ALA A 55 11.56 -22.17 -17.16
CA ALA A 55 12.15 -21.96 -18.49
C ALA A 55 11.26 -22.51 -19.62
N LYS A 56 10.68 -23.69 -19.41
CA LYS A 56 9.76 -24.32 -20.36
C LYS A 56 8.41 -23.59 -20.42
N VAL A 57 7.96 -23.03 -19.30
CA VAL A 57 6.77 -22.16 -19.25
C VAL A 57 6.98 -20.92 -20.13
N LEU A 58 8.11 -20.22 -19.99
CA LEU A 58 8.42 -19.05 -20.83
C LEU A 58 8.39 -19.40 -22.32
N SER A 59 9.04 -20.51 -22.69
CA SER A 59 9.07 -20.98 -24.09
C SER A 59 7.67 -21.32 -24.62
N ALA A 60 6.85 -22.01 -23.81
CA ALA A 60 5.48 -22.35 -24.17
C ALA A 60 4.57 -21.13 -24.31
N VAL A 61 4.71 -20.13 -23.44
CA VAL A 61 3.93 -18.88 -23.50
C VAL A 61 4.29 -18.08 -24.75
N HIS A 62 5.59 -17.97 -25.07
CA HIS A 62 6.04 -17.29 -26.28
C HIS A 62 5.57 -18.01 -27.55
N ALA A 63 5.67 -19.33 -27.61
CA ALA A 63 5.13 -20.12 -28.73
C ALA A 63 3.60 -19.99 -28.87
N ALA A 64 2.88 -19.79 -27.77
CA ALA A 64 1.45 -19.47 -27.79
C ALA A 64 1.13 -18.04 -28.27
N GLY A 65 2.14 -17.26 -28.68
CA GLY A 65 1.99 -15.90 -29.19
C GLY A 65 1.74 -14.86 -28.10
N LEU A 66 2.18 -15.15 -26.87
CA LEU A 66 2.00 -14.27 -25.71
C LEU A 66 3.36 -13.84 -25.17
N ASP A 67 3.42 -12.58 -24.74
CA ASP A 67 4.55 -12.05 -23.97
C ASP A 67 4.22 -12.06 -22.48
N LEU A 68 5.22 -12.36 -21.64
CA LEU A 68 5.15 -12.12 -20.20
C LEU A 68 5.81 -10.78 -19.87
N ALA A 69 5.04 -9.91 -19.22
CA ALA A 69 5.52 -8.60 -18.76
C ALA A 69 5.51 -8.55 -17.23
N VAL A 70 6.58 -8.00 -16.66
CA VAL A 70 6.61 -7.65 -15.24
C VAL A 70 5.98 -6.28 -15.10
N VAL A 71 4.83 -6.22 -14.46
CA VAL A 71 4.13 -4.97 -14.16
C VAL A 71 4.11 -4.76 -12.65
N LYS A 72 4.30 -3.51 -12.22
CA LYS A 72 4.11 -3.16 -10.81
C LYS A 72 2.66 -3.47 -10.45
N ARG A 73 2.44 -4.20 -9.36
CA ARG A 73 1.09 -4.40 -8.82
C ARG A 73 0.45 -3.02 -8.67
N PRO A 74 -0.82 -2.81 -9.08
CA PRO A 74 -1.51 -1.60 -8.68
C PRO A 74 -1.31 -1.46 -7.19
N ALA A 75 -0.94 -0.27 -6.73
CA ALA A 75 -0.90 -0.03 -5.31
C ALA A 75 -2.32 -0.24 -4.80
N THR A 76 -2.63 -1.46 -4.35
CA THR A 76 -3.55 -1.61 -3.25
C THR A 76 -3.02 -0.62 -2.23
N LYS A 77 -3.87 0.26 -1.70
CA LYS A 77 -3.54 0.94 -0.45
C LYS A 77 -3.46 -0.15 0.62
N ALA A 78 -2.46 -1.04 0.51
CA ALA A 78 -1.95 -1.80 1.61
C ALA A 78 -1.43 -0.72 2.54
N THR A 79 -2.15 -0.53 3.63
CA THR A 79 -1.73 0.23 4.80
C THR A 79 -0.50 -0.46 5.38
N HIS A 80 0.63 -0.34 4.68
CA HIS A 80 1.95 -0.59 5.19
C HIS A 80 2.72 0.71 4.97
N PRO A 81 3.09 1.41 6.06
CA PRO A 81 3.64 2.76 6.03
C PRO A 81 5.07 2.71 5.48
N GLY A 82 5.21 2.73 4.15
CA GLY A 82 6.49 2.75 3.47
C GLY A 82 6.88 4.16 3.07
N LYS A 83 7.81 4.75 3.84
CA LYS A 83 8.37 6.12 3.77
C LYS A 83 7.43 7.24 4.26
N THR A 84 7.07 7.22 5.54
CA THR A 84 7.01 8.51 6.23
C THR A 84 8.45 8.83 6.62
N SER A 85 8.98 9.90 6.05
CA SER A 85 10.02 10.69 6.71
C SER A 85 9.68 10.77 8.20
N SER A 86 10.67 10.58 9.08
CA SER A 86 10.55 10.80 10.52
C SER A 86 9.48 11.87 10.82
N PHE A 87 8.38 11.49 11.49
CA PHE A 87 7.26 12.40 11.76
C PHE A 87 7.73 13.62 12.52
N SER A 88 8.71 13.46 13.40
CA SER A 88 9.34 14.58 14.11
C SER A 88 10.02 15.55 13.15
N LYS A 89 10.72 15.04 12.11
CA LYS A 89 11.31 15.88 11.06
C LYS A 89 10.25 16.51 10.16
N LEU A 90 9.22 15.76 9.80
CA LEU A 90 8.15 16.21 8.90
C LEU A 90 7.33 17.33 9.52
N LEU A 91 6.95 17.17 10.78
CA LEU A 91 6.16 18.15 11.55
C LEU A 91 7.04 19.21 12.19
N ASN A 92 8.37 19.06 12.12
CA ASN A 92 9.34 19.89 12.81
C ASN A 92 8.99 20.02 14.31
N THR A 93 8.78 18.88 14.99
CA THR A 93 8.47 18.87 16.43
C THR A 93 9.68 19.30 17.25
N GLU A 94 9.42 19.90 18.41
CA GLU A 94 10.45 20.32 19.36
C GLU A 94 11.18 19.13 19.97
N PHE A 95 10.52 17.97 20.00
CA PHE A 95 11.12 16.73 20.49
C PHE A 95 11.08 15.61 19.44
N PRO A 96 12.16 14.83 19.32
CA PRO A 96 12.25 13.75 18.34
C PRO A 96 11.61 12.46 18.88
N TYR A 97 10.28 12.34 18.79
CA TYR A 97 9.51 11.20 19.31
C TYR A 97 9.84 9.83 18.69
N ASP A 98 10.53 9.86 17.55
CA ASP A 98 10.90 8.75 16.69
C ASP A 98 12.43 8.57 16.55
N TRP A 99 13.23 9.17 17.45
CA TRP A 99 14.70 9.09 17.46
C TRP A 99 15.27 7.67 17.47
N SER A 100 14.59 6.73 18.14
CA SER A 100 14.97 5.30 18.21
C SER A 100 14.14 4.38 17.31
N ASN A 101 13.07 4.90 16.70
CA ASN A 101 12.21 4.17 15.77
C ASN A 101 11.55 5.15 14.80
N SER A 102 12.26 5.46 13.71
CA SER A 102 11.82 6.40 12.67
C SER A 102 10.68 5.85 11.78
N GLN A 103 10.35 4.56 11.91
CA GLN A 103 9.31 3.87 11.14
C GLN A 103 8.09 3.56 12.01
N MET A 104 7.71 4.47 12.91
CA MET A 104 6.54 4.28 13.77
C MET A 104 5.24 4.60 13.04
N SER A 105 4.14 3.97 13.43
CA SER A 105 2.81 4.28 12.88
C SER A 105 2.29 5.62 13.40
N GLU A 106 1.36 6.22 12.66
CA GLU A 106 0.70 7.50 13.01
C GLU A 106 0.14 7.46 14.43
N LYS A 107 -0.61 6.41 14.75
CA LYS A 107 -1.15 6.16 16.08
C LYS A 107 -0.07 6.21 17.16
N VAL A 108 1.03 5.48 16.99
CA VAL A 108 2.10 5.43 18.02
C VAL A 108 2.77 6.79 18.16
N PHE A 109 2.98 7.51 17.06
CA PHE A 109 3.51 8.87 17.10
C PHE A 109 2.59 9.82 17.87
N ILE A 110 1.30 9.87 17.52
CA ILE A 110 0.28 10.70 18.19
C ILE A 110 0.27 10.38 19.69
N CYS A 111 0.19 9.10 20.07
CA CYS A 111 0.21 8.69 21.47
C CYS A 111 1.43 9.21 22.22
N LYS A 112 2.63 9.17 21.62
CA LYS A 112 3.85 9.70 22.25
C LYS A 112 3.82 11.22 22.41
N VAL A 113 3.32 11.96 21.40
CA VAL A 113 3.17 13.42 21.48
C VAL A 113 2.19 13.78 22.59
N LEU A 114 1.03 13.11 22.66
CA LEU A 114 0.02 13.34 23.69
C LEU A 114 0.54 13.00 25.09
N LYS A 115 1.28 11.88 25.25
CA LYS A 115 1.92 11.53 26.53
C LYS A 115 2.94 12.57 27.00
N ALA A 116 3.68 13.19 26.09
CA ALA A 116 4.61 14.27 26.46
C ALA A 116 3.89 15.60 26.77
N GLY A 117 2.78 15.89 26.09
CA GLY A 117 1.95 17.06 26.34
C GLY A 117 2.65 18.40 26.11
N ARG A 118 3.48 18.49 25.07
CA ARG A 118 4.05 19.75 24.58
C ARG A 118 3.04 20.45 23.68
N PHE A 119 2.56 21.63 24.06
CA PHE A 119 1.49 22.32 23.34
C PHE A 119 1.80 22.52 21.85
N ASN A 120 3.00 22.98 21.50
CA ASN A 120 3.38 23.25 20.11
C ASN A 120 3.43 21.97 19.27
N ASP A 121 3.92 20.87 19.82
CA ASP A 121 3.95 19.58 19.13
C ASP A 121 2.54 19.00 18.97
N VAL A 122 1.67 19.15 19.98
CA VAL A 122 0.25 18.78 19.88
C VAL A 122 -0.45 19.61 18.80
N LEU A 123 -0.22 20.92 18.75
CA LEU A 123 -0.76 21.81 17.72
C LEU A 123 -0.33 21.38 16.31
N LYS A 124 0.97 21.12 16.10
CA LYS A 124 1.50 20.65 14.81
C LYS A 124 0.90 19.30 14.41
N THR A 125 0.75 18.40 15.38
CA THR A 125 0.14 17.08 15.18
C THR A 125 -1.33 17.21 14.78
N VAL A 126 -2.11 18.06 15.46
CA VAL A 126 -3.52 18.35 15.11
C VAL A 126 -3.63 19.02 13.74
N ALA A 127 -2.73 19.94 13.40
CA ALA A 127 -2.72 20.60 12.10
C ALA A 127 -2.49 19.63 10.93
N TRP A 128 -1.71 18.57 11.16
CA TRP A 128 -1.37 17.57 10.14
C TRP A 128 -2.37 16.41 10.06
N PHE A 129 -2.69 15.78 11.19
CA PHE A 129 -3.58 14.60 11.24
C PHE A 129 -5.06 14.96 11.37
N GLY A 130 -5.37 16.23 11.62
CA GLY A 130 -6.72 16.70 11.92
C GLY A 130 -7.08 16.51 13.39
N PHE A 131 -8.07 17.29 13.85
CA PHE A 131 -8.56 17.24 15.22
C PHE A 131 -9.09 15.85 15.58
N ASP A 132 -9.98 15.30 14.75
CA ASP A 132 -10.60 13.99 14.99
C ASP A 132 -9.58 12.86 15.02
N GLY A 133 -8.56 12.92 14.14
CA GLY A 133 -7.47 11.95 14.09
C GLY A 133 -6.66 11.91 15.38
N VAL A 134 -6.46 13.07 16.03
CA VAL A 134 -5.74 13.16 17.30
C VAL A 134 -6.63 12.85 18.50
N SER A 135 -7.88 13.31 18.52
CA SER A 135 -8.80 13.08 19.63
C SER A 135 -9.18 11.59 19.78
N ASN A 136 -9.24 10.86 18.68
CA ASN A 136 -9.53 9.41 18.68
C ASN A 136 -8.46 8.59 19.41
N GLU A 137 -7.25 9.14 19.60
CA GLU A 137 -6.15 8.48 20.30
C GLU A 137 -6.04 8.90 21.78
N LEU A 138 -6.92 9.76 22.30
CA LEU A 138 -6.99 10.09 23.74
C LEU A 138 -7.08 8.88 24.67
N PRO A 139 -7.75 7.75 24.32
CA PRO A 139 -7.76 6.55 25.15
C PRO A 139 -6.38 5.93 25.41
N CYS A 140 -5.32 6.38 24.75
CA CYS A 140 -3.95 5.94 25.02
C CYS A 140 -3.33 6.52 26.30
N LEU A 141 -3.98 7.50 26.93
CA LEU A 141 -3.51 8.18 28.14
C LEU A 141 -4.04 7.44 29.38
N GLU A 142 -3.13 6.86 30.15
CA GLU A 142 -3.47 6.09 31.36
C GLU A 142 -3.69 7.00 32.58
N ASP A 143 -3.09 8.19 32.60
CA ASP A 143 -3.17 9.15 33.70
C ASP A 143 -4.28 10.19 33.47
N ALA A 144 -5.21 10.29 34.43
CA ALA A 144 -6.36 11.20 34.35
C ALA A 144 -5.95 12.67 34.31
N ALA A 145 -4.94 13.07 35.10
CA ALA A 145 -4.46 14.46 35.14
C ALA A 145 -3.83 14.87 33.80
N THR A 146 -3.03 13.98 33.19
CA THR A 146 -2.48 14.18 31.85
C THR A 146 -3.58 14.25 30.81
N CYS A 147 -4.59 13.38 30.89
CA CYS A 147 -5.73 13.38 29.97
C CYS A 147 -6.48 14.72 29.99
N GLU A 148 -6.84 15.23 31.18
CA GLU A 148 -7.52 16.53 31.34
C GLU A 148 -6.70 17.70 30.78
N ARG A 149 -5.39 17.68 31.02
CA ARG A 149 -4.47 18.69 30.48
C ARG A 149 -4.47 18.67 28.95
N ILE A 150 -4.42 17.49 28.33
CA ILE A 150 -4.44 17.33 26.87
C ILE A 150 -5.79 17.75 26.29
N ILE A 151 -6.91 17.34 26.90
CA ILE A 151 -8.26 17.78 26.50
C ILE A 151 -8.34 19.31 26.49
N SER A 152 -7.83 19.96 27.54
CA SER A 152 -7.78 21.41 27.62
C SER A 152 -6.95 22.04 26.48
N MET A 153 -5.84 21.42 26.07
CA MET A 153 -5.07 21.89 24.91
C MET A 153 -5.85 21.74 23.61
N LEU A 154 -6.47 20.58 23.38
CA LEU A 154 -7.26 20.29 22.18
C LEU A 154 -8.43 21.27 22.04
N LEU A 155 -9.16 21.55 23.11
CA LEU A 155 -10.25 22.53 23.11
C LEU A 155 -9.77 23.94 22.75
N ARG A 156 -8.59 24.36 23.26
CA ARG A 156 -7.97 25.65 22.89
C ARG A 156 -7.61 25.69 21.41
N ILE A 157 -7.04 24.61 20.87
CA ILE A 157 -6.67 24.49 19.46
C ILE A 157 -7.93 24.56 18.59
N GLN A 158 -8.96 23.77 18.90
CA GLN A 158 -10.22 23.75 18.18
C GLN A 158 -10.89 25.12 18.15
N LYS A 159 -10.93 25.81 19.30
CA LYS A 159 -11.44 27.19 19.38
C LYS A 159 -10.66 28.13 18.47
N GLY A 160 -9.32 28.03 18.47
CA GLY A 160 -8.45 28.82 17.59
C GLY A 160 -8.71 28.55 16.11
N MET A 161 -8.86 27.28 15.72
CA MET A 161 -9.20 26.89 14.34
C MET A 161 -10.55 27.44 13.89
N LEU A 162 -11.58 27.36 14.74
CA LEU A 162 -12.91 27.90 14.46
C LEU A 162 -12.87 29.43 14.26
N LEU A 163 -12.14 30.14 15.11
CA LEU A 163 -11.95 31.59 14.98
C LEU A 163 -11.23 31.96 13.68
N ALA A 164 -10.18 31.23 13.30
CA ALA A 164 -9.45 31.45 12.05
C ALA A 164 -10.32 31.19 10.81
N CYS A 165 -11.20 30.18 10.86
CA CYS A 165 -12.17 29.93 9.79
C CYS A 165 -13.19 31.07 9.65
N TYR A 166 -13.60 31.69 10.76
CA TYR A 166 -14.55 32.80 10.77
C TYR A 166 -13.95 34.13 10.30
N GLN A 167 -12.63 34.29 10.40
CA GLN A 167 -11.91 35.52 10.05
C GLN A 167 -11.39 35.57 8.61
N LYS A 168 -11.57 34.52 7.79
CA LYS A 168 -11.28 34.63 6.35
C LYS A 168 -12.23 35.65 5.72
N PRO A 169 -11.75 36.79 5.18
CA PRO A 169 -12.62 37.71 4.48
C PRO A 169 -13.22 36.99 3.25
N LEU A 170 -14.52 37.20 3.02
CA LEU A 170 -15.15 36.89 1.72
C LEU A 170 -14.30 37.59 0.65
N SER A 171 -13.49 36.81 -0.08
CA SER A 171 -12.78 37.30 -1.25
C SER A 171 -13.81 37.91 -2.22
N ARG A 172 -13.76 39.23 -2.36
CA ARG A 172 -14.35 39.96 -3.49
C ARG A 172 -13.49 39.75 -4.72
#